data_AF-A0A941YA19-F1
#
_entry.id   AF-A0A941YA19-F1
#
_cell.length_a   1.000
_cell.length_b   1.000
_cell.length_c   1.000
_cell.angle_alpha   90.00
_cell.angle_beta   90.00
_cell.angle_gamma   90.00
#
_symmetry.space_group_name_H-M   'P 1'
#
loop_
_entity.id
_entity.type
_entity.pdbx_description
1 polymer ?
#
loop_
_entity_poly.entity_id
_entity_poly.type
_entity_poly.pdbx_seq_one_letter_code
_entity_poly.pdbx_strand_id
1 'polypeptide(L)'
;FLVAGLATLALPGLAPFISEFLVLIGTFTRYPVFAVLASSALVLSAIYILWLYQRMMTGPVKDGNNHVGDLRPRELAVVVPLVALLLALGIYPKPALDIINPAVEHTLTVVGPQDPETKVASR
;
A
#
# COMPACT_ATOMS: atom_id res chain seq x y z
N PHE A 1 -12.70 -10.48 -5.06
CA PHE A 1 -11.40 -10.47 -5.79
C PHE A 1 -10.97 -9.04 -6.12
N LEU A 2 -11.79 -8.23 -6.79
CA LEU A 2 -11.48 -6.82 -7.15
C LEU A 2 -10.87 -6.01 -6.01
N VAL A 3 -11.56 -5.91 -4.87
CA VAL A 3 -11.09 -5.08 -3.74
C VAL A 3 -9.78 -5.60 -3.14
N ALA A 4 -9.58 -6.92 -3.10
CA ALA A 4 -8.31 -7.51 -2.67
C ALA A 4 -7.18 -7.20 -3.66
N GLY A 5 -7.46 -7.25 -4.98
CA GLY A 5 -6.53 -6.83 -6.02
C GLY A 5 -6.22 -5.32 -5.99
N LEU A 6 -7.22 -4.49 -5.70
CA LEU A 6 -7.03 -3.05 -5.48
C LEU A 6 -6.23 -2.75 -4.20
N ALA A 7 -6.35 -3.60 -3.17
CA ALA A 7 -5.52 -3.49 -1.96
C ALA A 7 -4.05 -3.88 -2.21
N THR A 8 -3.79 -4.91 -3.03
CA THR A 8 -2.42 -5.24 -3.46
C THR A 8 -1.78 -4.19 -4.36
N LEU A 9 -2.59 -3.31 -4.94
CA LEU A 9 -2.19 -2.23 -5.83
C LEU A 9 -1.71 -0.97 -5.11
N ALA A 10 -1.75 -0.95 -3.76
CA ALA A 10 -1.50 0.25 -2.98
C ALA A 10 -2.31 1.44 -3.53
N LEU A 11 -3.60 1.24 -3.80
CA LEU A 11 -4.45 2.33 -4.30
C LEU A 11 -4.49 3.48 -3.27
N PRO A 12 -4.38 4.75 -3.71
CA PRO A 12 -4.61 5.88 -2.82
C PRO A 12 -5.93 5.74 -2.06
N GLY A 13 -5.87 5.83 -0.73
CA GLY A 13 -7.02 5.63 0.17
C GLY A 13 -7.12 4.23 0.81
N LEU A 14 -6.18 3.33 0.52
CA LEU A 14 -6.05 2.03 1.21
C LEU A 14 -4.83 2.01 2.14
N ALA A 15 -4.92 1.24 3.22
CA ALA A 15 -3.86 1.15 4.23
C ALA A 15 -2.45 0.81 3.67
N PRO A 16 -2.28 -0.13 2.71
CA PRO A 16 -0.96 -0.43 2.15
C PRO A 16 -0.29 0.77 1.46
N PHE A 17 -1.06 1.62 0.78
CA PHE A 17 -0.54 2.84 0.15
C PHE A 17 0.07 3.79 1.17
N ILE A 18 -0.62 4.03 2.28
CA ILE A 18 -0.12 4.93 3.33
C ILE A 18 1.21 4.40 3.89
N SER A 19 1.30 3.09 4.14
CA SER A 19 2.52 2.48 4.64
C SER A 19 3.69 2.65 3.66
N GLU A 20 3.50 2.32 2.38
CA GLU A 20 4.56 2.44 1.37
C GLU A 20 4.95 3.90 1.12
N PHE A 21 3.98 4.82 1.13
CA PHE A 21 4.23 6.25 0.96
C PHE A 21 5.06 6.84 2.11
N LEU A 22 4.78 6.44 3.36
CA LEU A 22 5.59 6.84 4.51
C LEU A 22 7.03 6.34 4.41
N VAL A 23 7.22 5.10 3.94
CA VAL A 23 8.56 4.53 3.69
C VAL A 23 9.30 5.32 2.61
N LEU A 24 8.63 5.72 1.52
CA LEU A 24 9.24 6.52 0.46
C LEU A 24 9.66 7.90 0.95
N ILE A 25 8.79 8.61 1.68
CA ILE A 25 9.13 9.92 2.26
C ILE A 25 10.34 9.80 3.19
N GLY A 26 10.33 8.82 4.10
CA GLY A 26 11.45 8.58 5.02
C GLY A 26 12.74 8.22 4.30
N THR A 27 12.66 7.49 3.19
CA THR A 27 13.84 7.13 2.39
C THR A 27 14.37 8.32 1.58
N PHE A 28 13.50 9.22 1.12
CA PHE A 28 13.88 10.36 0.28
C PHE A 28 14.81 11.33 1.00
N THR A 29 14.72 11.46 2.33
CA THR A 29 15.58 12.34 3.13
C THR A 29 17.05 11.90 3.13
N ARG A 30 17.30 10.58 3.08
CA ARG A 30 18.64 9.99 3.18
C ARG A 30 19.18 9.52 1.82
N TYR A 31 18.32 8.93 0.99
CA TYR A 31 18.69 8.19 -0.22
C TYR A 31 17.76 8.51 -1.41
N PRO A 32 17.83 9.72 -1.99
CA PRO A 32 16.89 10.17 -3.01
C PRO A 32 16.94 9.32 -4.30
N VAL A 33 18.11 8.85 -4.71
CA VAL A 33 18.24 7.99 -5.92
C VAL A 33 17.48 6.68 -5.74
N PHE A 34 17.64 6.03 -4.59
CA PHE A 34 16.93 4.79 -4.28
C PHE A 34 15.44 5.03 -4.09
N ALA A 35 15.04 6.17 -3.50
CA ALA A 35 13.64 6.55 -3.38
C ALA A 35 12.97 6.76 -4.74
N VAL A 36 13.66 7.35 -5.73
CA VAL A 36 13.16 7.48 -7.11
C VAL A 36 12.97 6.10 -7.75
N LEU A 37 13.97 5.21 -7.65
CA LEU A 37 13.86 3.84 -8.17
C LEU A 37 12.70 3.07 -7.53
N ALA A 38 12.55 3.17 -6.21
CA ALA A 38 11.44 2.54 -5.48
C ALA A 38 10.09 3.10 -5.92
N SER A 39 9.98 4.42 -6.11
CA SER A 39 8.75 5.06 -6.60
C SER A 39 8.40 4.60 -8.01
N SER A 40 9.39 4.47 -8.91
CA SER A 40 9.17 3.94 -10.25
C SER A 40 8.72 2.47 -10.23
N ALA A 41 9.32 1.65 -9.35
CA ALA A 41 8.91 0.26 -9.16
C ALA A 41 7.45 0.15 -8.68
N LEU A 42 7.03 1.03 -7.77
CA LEU A 42 5.66 1.11 -7.29
C LEU A 42 4.68 1.45 -8.43
N VAL A 43 5.03 2.44 -9.28
CA VAL A 43 4.22 2.78 -10.46
C VAL A 43 4.12 1.60 -11.45
N LEU A 44 5.23 0.90 -11.71
CA LEU A 44 5.23 -0.27 -12.59
C LEU A 44 4.39 -1.42 -12.02
N SER A 45 4.46 -1.67 -10.70
CA SER A 45 3.61 -2.64 -10.00
C SER A 45 2.13 -2.31 -10.20
N ALA A 46 1.77 -1.03 -10.04
CA ALA A 46 0.40 -0.56 -10.23
C ALA A 46 -0.11 -0.78 -11.66
N ILE A 47 0.71 -0.45 -12.66
CA ILE A 47 0.39 -0.68 -14.07
C ILE A 47 0.21 -2.18 -14.35
N TYR A 48 1.11 -3.03 -13.87
CA TYR A 48 1.07 -4.47 -14.13
C TYR A 48 -0.21 -5.12 -13.58
N ILE A 49 -0.59 -4.82 -12.33
CA ILE A 49 -1.80 -5.43 -11.75
C ILE A 49 -3.07 -4.83 -12.38
N LEU A 50 -3.10 -3.54 -12.74
CA LEU A 50 -4.24 -2.96 -13.45
C LEU A 50 -4.42 -3.63 -14.83
N TRP A 51 -3.33 -3.83 -15.55
CA TRP A 51 -3.33 -4.54 -16.83
C TRP A 51 -3.79 -6.00 -16.66
N LEU A 52 -3.32 -6.69 -15.63
CA LEU A 52 -3.73 -8.05 -15.29
C LEU A 52 -5.24 -8.10 -14.98
N TYR A 53 -5.73 -7.18 -14.15
CA TYR A 53 -7.15 -7.08 -13.80
C TYR A 53 -8.01 -6.89 -15.05
N GLN A 54 -7.62 -5.96 -15.93
CA GLN A 54 -8.33 -5.71 -17.18
C GLN A 54 -8.40 -6.95 -18.06
N ARG A 55 -7.31 -7.72 -18.13
CA ARG A 55 -7.23 -8.93 -18.96
C ARG A 55 -8.00 -10.11 -18.39
N MET A 56 -8.07 -10.24 -17.07
CA MET A 56 -8.73 -11.37 -16.41
C MET A 56 -10.22 -11.16 -16.18
N MET A 57 -10.66 -9.94 -15.87
CA MET A 57 -12.02 -9.67 -15.36
C MET A 57 -12.92 -8.95 -16.37
N THR A 58 -12.36 -8.25 -17.36
CA THR A 58 -13.11 -7.49 -18.38
C THR A 58 -13.13 -8.13 -19.76
N GLY A 59 -12.61 -9.35 -19.90
CA GLY A 59 -12.70 -10.13 -21.14
C GLY A 59 -14.05 -10.82 -21.33
N PRO A 60 -14.36 -11.30 -22.56
CA PRO A 60 -15.56 -12.09 -22.80
C PRO A 60 -15.52 -13.39 -21.99
N VAL A 61 -16.69 -13.79 -21.44
CA VAL A 61 -16.82 -15.01 -20.66
C VAL A 61 -16.47 -16.20 -21.54
N LYS A 62 -15.42 -16.94 -21.19
CA LYS A 62 -15.05 -18.18 -21.88
C LYS A 62 -16.08 -19.27 -21.59
N ASP A 63 -16.41 -20.05 -22.62
CA ASP A 63 -17.30 -21.21 -22.49
C ASP A 63 -16.82 -22.14 -21.38
N GLY A 64 -17.72 -22.46 -20.44
CA GLY A 64 -17.44 -23.26 -19.24
C GLY A 64 -17.43 -22.47 -17.92
N ASN A 65 -17.35 -21.13 -17.97
CA ASN A 65 -17.30 -20.29 -16.75
C ASN A 65 -18.68 -19.92 -16.17
N ASN A 66 -19.78 -20.40 -16.78
CA ASN A 66 -21.16 -20.09 -16.39
C ASN A 66 -21.58 -20.68 -15.02
N HIS A 67 -20.74 -21.52 -14.41
CA HIS A 67 -21.01 -22.17 -13.11
C HIS A 67 -20.27 -21.51 -11.94
N VAL A 68 -19.50 -20.45 -12.17
CA VAL A 68 -18.82 -19.72 -11.10
C VAL A 68 -19.83 -18.83 -10.38
N GLY A 69 -20.33 -19.29 -9.24
CA GLY A 69 -21.26 -18.53 -8.39
C GLY A 69 -20.57 -17.44 -7.56
N ASP A 70 -21.35 -16.46 -7.14
CA ASP A 70 -20.90 -15.38 -6.26
C ASP A 70 -20.50 -15.87 -4.85
N LEU A 71 -19.85 -14.98 -4.10
CA LEU A 71 -19.40 -15.25 -2.74
C LEU A 71 -20.56 -15.67 -1.83
N ARG A 72 -20.33 -16.73 -1.05
CA ARG A 72 -21.31 -17.18 -0.05
C ARG A 72 -21.39 -16.17 1.11
N PRO A 73 -22.53 -16.05 1.81
CA PRO A 73 -22.65 -15.14 2.95
C PRO A 73 -21.59 -15.31 4.03
N ARG A 74 -21.13 -16.55 4.26
CA ARG A 74 -20.02 -16.87 5.18
C ARG A 74 -18.69 -16.27 4.72
N GLU A 75 -18.42 -16.28 3.42
CA GLU A 75 -17.19 -15.72 2.85
C GLU A 75 -17.25 -14.18 2.93
N LEU A 76 -18.43 -13.61 2.66
CA LEU A 76 -18.67 -12.19 2.79
C LEU A 76 -18.44 -11.69 4.24
N ALA A 77 -18.89 -12.46 5.24
CA ALA A 77 -18.67 -12.13 6.66
C ALA A 77 -17.19 -12.02 7.07
N VAL A 78 -16.28 -12.66 6.34
CA VAL A 78 -14.82 -12.56 6.56
C VAL A 78 -14.22 -11.42 5.73
N VAL A 79 -14.65 -11.25 4.48
CA VAL A 79 -14.09 -10.25 3.56
C VAL A 79 -14.48 -8.82 3.96
N VAL A 80 -15.74 -8.60 4.34
CA VAL A 80 -16.26 -7.27 4.69
C VAL A 80 -15.45 -6.58 5.80
N PRO A 81 -15.19 -7.20 6.98
CA PRO A 81 -14.43 -6.53 8.02
C PRO A 81 -12.98 -6.24 7.60
N LEU A 82 -12.35 -7.10 6.80
CA LEU A 82 -11.00 -6.86 6.28
C LEU A 82 -10.96 -5.65 5.35
N VAL A 83 -11.91 -5.57 4.41
CA VAL A 83 -12.03 -4.42 3.49
C VAL A 83 -12.35 -3.14 4.26
N ALA A 84 -13.26 -3.22 5.24
CA ALA A 84 -13.60 -2.08 6.08
C ALA A 84 -12.37 -1.56 6.84
N LEU A 85 -11.53 -2.45 7.39
CA LEU A 85 -10.29 -2.07 8.07
C LEU A 85 -9.27 -1.45 7.11
N LEU A 86 -9.09 -2.01 5.91
CA LEU A 86 -8.20 -1.48 4.89
C LEU A 86 -8.57 -0.05 4.47
N LEU A 87 -9.87 0.22 4.32
CA LEU A 87 -10.39 1.55 3.99
C LEU A 87 -10.28 2.50 5.19
N ALA A 88 -10.68 2.04 6.38
CA ALA A 88 -10.64 2.86 7.59
C ALA A 88 -9.22 3.33 7.91
N LEU A 89 -8.24 2.43 7.88
CA LEU A 89 -6.84 2.77 8.10
C LEU A 89 -6.21 3.52 6.92
N GLY A 90 -6.70 3.32 5.69
CA GLY A 90 -6.27 4.10 4.54
C GLY A 90 -6.70 5.56 4.59
N ILE A 91 -7.92 5.84 5.09
CA ILE A 91 -8.47 7.20 5.25
C ILE A 91 -7.97 7.85 6.54
N TYR A 92 -7.91 7.09 7.63
CA TYR A 92 -7.51 7.56 8.95
C TYR A 92 -6.43 6.66 9.56
N PRO A 93 -5.15 6.85 9.16
CA PRO A 93 -4.04 6.00 9.63
C PRO A 93 -3.58 6.33 11.06
N LYS A 94 -3.99 7.48 11.62
CA LYS A 94 -3.53 7.97 12.94
C LYS A 94 -3.62 6.93 14.06
N PRO A 95 -4.71 6.15 14.24
CA PRO A 95 -4.78 5.19 15.33
C PRO A 95 -3.70 4.12 15.28
N ALA A 96 -3.31 3.67 14.08
CA ALA A 96 -2.22 2.73 13.92
C ALA A 96 -0.87 3.40 14.18
N LEU A 97 -0.68 4.63 13.68
CA LEU A 97 0.56 5.39 13.89
C LEU A 97 0.78 5.74 15.35
N ASP A 98 -0.25 6.12 16.11
CA ASP A 98 -0.15 6.47 17.53
C ASP A 98 0.29 5.28 18.40
N ILE A 99 0.01 4.05 17.96
CA ILE A 99 0.47 2.82 18.61
C ILE A 99 1.93 2.51 18.24
N ILE A 100 2.34 2.78 17.00
CA ILE A 100 3.66 2.40 16.46
C ILE A 100 4.74 3.45 16.80
N ASN A 101 4.41 4.74 16.71
CA ASN A 101 5.36 5.84 16.86
C ASN A 101 6.18 5.80 18.17
N PRO A 102 5.61 5.51 19.35
CA PRO A 102 6.39 5.44 20.58
C PRO A 102 7.48 4.36 20.55
N ALA A 103 7.20 3.22 19.93
CA ALA A 103 8.18 2.15 19.76
C ALA A 103 9.27 2.53 18.75
N VAL A 104 8.91 3.26 17.69
CA VAL A 104 9.85 3.79 16.70
C VAL A 104 10.77 4.84 17.34
N GLU A 105 10.24 5.77 18.13
CA GLU A 105 11.02 6.79 18.85
C GLU A 105 12.05 6.13 19.77
N HIS A 106 11.63 5.14 20.56
CA HIS A 106 12.56 4.39 21.40
C HIS A 106 13.66 3.72 20.57
N THR A 107 13.32 3.12 19.43
CA THR A 107 14.29 2.48 18.53
C THR A 107 15.30 3.48 17.96
N LEU A 108 14.85 4.67 17.57
CA LEU A 108 15.71 5.74 17.05
C LEU A 108 16.72 6.23 18.09
N THR A 109 16.35 6.26 19.38
CA THR A 109 17.30 6.64 20.45
C THR A 109 18.42 5.61 20.66
N VAL A 110 18.14 4.33 20.41
CA VAL A 110 19.14 3.24 20.57
C VAL A 110 20.08 3.17 19.37
N VAL A 111 19.58 3.39 18.16
CA VAL A 111 20.39 3.36 16.93
C VAL A 111 21.23 4.66 16.77
N GLY A 112 20.76 5.76 17.36
CA GLY A 112 21.35 7.09 17.26
C GLY A 112 21.03 7.78 15.92
N PRO A 113 20.79 9.10 15.89
CA PRO A 113 20.48 9.82 14.67
C PRO A 113 21.71 9.89 13.77
N GLN A 114 21.81 8.96 12.82
CA GLN A 114 22.74 9.04 11.69
C GLN A 114 22.04 9.72 10.50
N ASP A 115 21.32 10.81 10.75
CA ASP A 115 20.81 11.64 9.66
C ASP A 115 21.98 12.41 9.06
N PRO A 116 22.15 12.42 7.73
CA PRO A 116 23.21 13.21 7.13
C PRO A 116 22.82 14.67 7.31
N GLU A 117 23.77 15.53 7.66
CA GLU A 117 23.52 16.97 7.68
C GLU A 117 22.91 17.37 6.33
N THR A 118 21.67 17.88 6.36
CA THR A 118 21.04 18.53 5.22
C THR A 118 21.91 19.71 4.84
N LYS A 119 22.81 19.51 3.87
CA LYS A 119 23.52 20.59 3.18
C LYS A 119 22.49 21.31 2.32
N VAL A 120 21.67 22.15 2.96
CA VAL A 120 20.85 23.12 2.25
C VAL A 120 21.83 24.00 1.48
N ALA A 121 21.83 23.84 0.16
CA ALA A 121 22.65 24.64 -0.71
C ALA A 121 22.20 26.10 -0.56
N SER A 122 22.94 26.86 0.24
CA SER A 122 22.83 28.31 0.29
C SER A 122 23.16 28.86 -1.09
N ARG A 123 22.13 29.23 -1.84
CA ARG A 123 22.21 30.12 -3.00
C ARG A 123 21.19 31.23 -2.84
#